data_AF-A0A7Y5VAG2-F1
#
_entry.id   AF-A0A7Y5VAG2-F1
#
_cell.length_a   1.000
_cell.length_b   1.000
_cell.length_c   1.000
_cell.angle_alpha   90.00
_cell.angle_beta   90.00
_cell.angle_gamma   90.00
#
_symmetry.space_group_name_H-M   'P 1'
#
loop_
_entity.id
_entity.type
_entity.pdbx_description
1 polymer ?
#
loop_
_entity_poly.entity_id
_entity_poly.type
_entity_poly.pdbx_seq_one_letter_code
_entity_poly.pdbx_strand_id
1 'polypeptide(L)'
;MKTLRRLSYVALAIAFLQIVFGAIVRITGSGWGCGEHWPKCAGYWFPPLDRPDLIVELSHRYLALFVTVAAAALAYAAWRRRDEAGVGGRGGVLGPAAGALGVVVATALLGAVTIKLRLNPFVIVTHLALAMALLATIVVAAVRAGGFGAPRAVPLSSDAVALAAAAKSWRVARVAVILAFVVLVFGALTANLGAAGACLGFPTCRVYRSDNSALVHLQLTHRVLAFLFAFHVLGAAMMIRKRATAAVVKRA
;
A
#
# COMPACT_ATOMS: atom_id res chain seq x y z
N MET A 1 -20.84 8.19 -10.19
CA MET A 1 -20.01 8.50 -8.97
C MET A 1 -20.30 7.69 -7.69
N LYS A 2 -21.51 7.67 -7.09
CA LYS A 2 -21.76 6.98 -5.80
C LYS A 2 -21.35 5.49 -5.80
N THR A 3 -21.65 4.78 -6.88
CA THR A 3 -21.30 3.36 -7.07
C THR A 3 -19.78 3.15 -7.10
N LEU A 4 -19.04 3.95 -7.88
CA LEU A 4 -17.57 3.88 -7.94
C LEU A 4 -16.96 4.10 -6.55
N ARG A 5 -17.47 5.07 -5.80
CA ARG A 5 -17.01 5.32 -4.42
C ARG A 5 -17.22 4.12 -3.50
N ARG A 6 -18.40 3.48 -3.55
CA ARG A 6 -18.68 2.26 -2.77
C ARG A 6 -17.76 1.11 -3.18
N LEU A 7 -17.60 0.87 -4.48
CA LEU A 7 -16.70 -0.16 -5.01
C LEU A 7 -15.25 0.09 -4.58
N SER A 8 -14.76 1.33 -4.65
CA SER A 8 -13.41 1.67 -4.19
C SER A 8 -13.22 1.42 -2.69
N TYR A 9 -14.22 1.67 -1.85
CA TYR A 9 -14.14 1.34 -0.42
C TYR A 9 -14.14 -0.15 -0.14
N VAL A 10 -14.97 -0.91 -0.85
CA VAL A 10 -14.96 -2.38 -0.76
C VAL A 10 -13.61 -2.92 -1.19
N ALA A 11 -13.10 -2.50 -2.35
CA ALA A 11 -11.79 -2.90 -2.84
C ALA A 11 -10.67 -2.52 -1.85
N LEU A 12 -10.75 -1.32 -1.25
CA LEU A 12 -9.79 -0.85 -0.25
C LEU A 12 -9.79 -1.73 1.00
N ALA A 13 -10.98 -2.07 1.52
CA ALA A 13 -11.12 -2.90 2.71
C ALA A 13 -10.56 -4.31 2.46
N ILE A 14 -10.91 -4.93 1.33
CA ILE A 14 -10.42 -6.28 0.98
C ILE A 14 -8.90 -6.25 0.74
N ALA A 15 -8.37 -5.24 0.04
CA ALA A 15 -6.93 -5.09 -0.19
C ALA A 15 -6.15 -4.87 1.12
N PHE A 16 -6.70 -4.09 2.05
CA PHE A 16 -6.11 -3.93 3.38
C PHE A 16 -6.09 -5.25 4.16
N LEU A 17 -7.20 -6.00 4.17
CA LEU A 17 -7.25 -7.33 4.77
C LEU A 17 -6.24 -8.28 4.12
N GLN A 18 -6.04 -8.21 2.81
CA GLN A 18 -5.04 -9.03 2.09
C GLN A 18 -3.62 -8.77 2.58
N ILE A 19 -3.27 -7.51 2.82
CA ILE A 19 -1.95 -7.12 3.34
C ILE A 19 -1.77 -7.65 4.77
N VAL A 20 -2.79 -7.54 5.61
CA VAL A 20 -2.78 -8.09 6.98
C VAL A 20 -2.59 -9.61 6.94
N PHE A 21 -3.34 -10.32 6.10
CA PHE A 21 -3.17 -11.77 5.93
C PHE A 21 -1.79 -12.13 5.39
N GLY A 22 -1.22 -11.34 4.48
CA GLY A 22 0.15 -11.54 4.00
C GLY A 22 1.19 -11.43 5.13
N ALA A 23 0.99 -10.49 6.07
CA ALA A 23 1.82 -10.42 7.27
C ALA A 23 1.65 -11.65 8.17
N ILE A 24 0.41 -12.15 8.34
CA ILE A 24 0.13 -13.38 9.11
C ILE A 24 0.83 -14.59 8.48
N VAL A 25 0.71 -14.78 7.16
CA VAL A 25 1.41 -15.86 6.42
C VAL A 25 2.92 -15.83 6.70
N ARG A 26 3.52 -14.64 6.66
CA ARG A 26 4.94 -14.46 6.95
C ARG A 26 5.30 -14.77 8.40
N ILE A 27 4.56 -14.23 9.36
CA ILE A 27 4.86 -14.38 10.81
C ILE A 27 4.67 -15.83 11.27
N THR A 28 3.67 -16.52 10.71
CA THR A 28 3.40 -17.94 11.00
C THR A 28 4.32 -18.90 10.26
N GLY A 29 5.12 -18.42 9.30
CA GLY A 29 5.96 -19.28 8.45
C GLY A 29 5.18 -20.09 7.41
N SER A 30 3.89 -19.79 7.22
CA SER A 30 2.99 -20.56 6.34
C SER A 30 3.19 -20.29 4.84
N GLY A 31 4.14 -19.44 4.44
CA GLY A 31 4.30 -18.99 3.05
C GLY A 31 4.69 -20.07 2.03
N TRP A 32 5.05 -21.27 2.51
CA TRP A 32 5.37 -22.43 1.68
C TRP A 32 4.60 -23.70 2.12
N GLY A 33 3.51 -23.54 2.88
CA GLY A 33 2.70 -24.67 3.33
C GLY A 33 2.13 -25.49 2.16
N CYS A 34 1.64 -24.83 1.12
CA CYS A 34 1.11 -25.47 -0.09
C CYS A 34 2.20 -26.02 -1.04
N GLY A 35 3.47 -25.84 -0.71
CA GLY A 35 4.62 -26.20 -1.55
C GLY A 35 4.59 -25.48 -2.90
N GLU A 36 4.96 -26.21 -3.96
CA GLU A 36 4.98 -25.67 -5.32
C GLU A 36 3.61 -25.65 -6.02
N HIS A 37 2.58 -26.16 -5.35
CA HIS A 37 1.26 -26.28 -5.96
C HIS A 37 0.56 -24.93 -6.02
N TRP A 38 0.13 -24.56 -7.21
CA TRP A 38 -0.68 -23.39 -7.50
C TRP A 38 -1.46 -23.66 -8.79
N PRO A 39 -2.77 -23.41 -8.88
CA PRO A 39 -3.62 -22.70 -7.90
C PRO A 39 -4.05 -23.54 -6.67
N LYS A 40 -4.16 -24.86 -6.81
CA LYS A 40 -4.53 -25.77 -5.70
C LYS A 40 -3.42 -25.82 -4.64
N CYS A 41 -3.79 -26.08 -3.39
CA CYS A 41 -2.85 -26.21 -2.27
C CYS A 41 -2.66 -27.68 -1.93
N ALA A 42 -1.55 -28.30 -2.35
CA ALA A 42 -1.29 -29.74 -2.20
C ALA A 42 -2.45 -30.64 -2.69
N GLY A 43 -3.10 -30.26 -3.80
CA GLY A 43 -4.27 -30.96 -4.36
C GLY A 43 -5.62 -30.56 -3.76
N TYR A 44 -5.64 -29.86 -2.62
CA TYR A 44 -6.84 -29.41 -1.94
C TYR A 44 -7.34 -28.05 -2.43
N TRP A 45 -8.66 -27.92 -2.54
CA TRP A 45 -9.36 -26.64 -2.59
C TRP A 45 -9.81 -26.18 -1.20
N PHE A 46 -9.97 -27.11 -0.27
CA PHE A 46 -10.25 -26.87 1.14
C PHE A 46 -9.37 -27.84 1.95
N PRO A 47 -8.28 -27.36 2.57
CA PRO A 47 -7.35 -28.21 3.28
C PRO A 47 -7.97 -28.74 4.57
N PRO A 48 -7.46 -29.87 5.09
CA PRO A 48 -7.84 -30.40 6.39
C PRO A 48 -7.64 -29.37 7.52
N LEU A 49 -8.54 -29.36 8.52
CA LEU A 49 -8.52 -28.37 9.61
C LEU A 49 -7.34 -28.55 10.60
N ASP A 50 -6.70 -29.72 10.58
CA ASP A 50 -5.50 -30.07 11.34
C ASP A 50 -4.20 -29.53 10.72
N ARG A 51 -4.27 -28.86 9.56
CA ARG A 51 -3.12 -28.30 8.84
C ARG A 51 -3.20 -26.77 8.74
N PRO A 52 -2.91 -26.05 9.85
CA PRO A 52 -3.05 -24.60 9.90
C PRO A 52 -2.14 -23.87 8.91
N ASP A 53 -0.97 -24.44 8.57
CA ASP A 53 -0.06 -23.94 7.54
C ASP A 53 -0.75 -23.83 6.16
N LEU A 54 -1.48 -24.86 5.75
CA LEU A 54 -2.23 -24.88 4.49
C LEU A 54 -3.41 -23.91 4.52
N ILE A 55 -4.13 -23.86 5.65
CA ILE A 55 -5.30 -22.99 5.82
C ILE A 55 -4.90 -21.53 5.67
N VAL A 56 -3.82 -21.12 6.35
CA VAL A 56 -3.34 -19.73 6.34
C VAL A 56 -2.90 -19.31 4.95
N GLU A 57 -2.11 -20.14 4.26
CA GLU A 57 -1.63 -19.83 2.90
C GLU A 57 -2.79 -19.79 1.90
N LEU A 58 -3.68 -20.78 1.93
CA LEU A 58 -4.80 -20.82 1.01
C LEU A 58 -5.81 -19.69 1.26
N SER A 59 -6.04 -19.30 2.51
CA SER A 59 -6.87 -18.14 2.85
C SER A 59 -6.33 -16.86 2.21
N HIS A 60 -5.01 -16.67 2.23
CA HIS A 60 -4.36 -15.54 1.56
C HIS A 60 -4.51 -15.59 0.03
N ARG A 61 -4.49 -16.79 -0.58
CA ARG A 61 -4.73 -16.98 -2.02
C ARG A 61 -6.19 -16.66 -2.41
N TYR A 62 -7.16 -17.10 -1.61
CA TYR A 62 -8.58 -16.77 -1.84
C TYR A 62 -8.85 -15.28 -1.65
N LEU A 63 -8.23 -14.66 -0.66
CA LEU A 63 -8.39 -13.22 -0.46
C LEU A 63 -7.74 -12.41 -1.59
N ALA A 64 -6.63 -12.87 -2.18
CA ALA A 64 -6.09 -12.31 -3.43
C ALA A 64 -7.09 -12.40 -4.61
N LEU A 65 -7.83 -13.51 -4.73
CA LEU A 65 -8.90 -13.64 -5.73
C LEU A 65 -9.99 -12.59 -5.49
N PHE A 66 -10.45 -12.40 -4.25
CA PHE A 66 -11.44 -11.37 -3.93
C PHE A 66 -10.96 -9.95 -4.22
N VAL A 67 -9.69 -9.63 -3.94
CA VAL A 67 -9.09 -8.34 -4.33
C VAL A 67 -9.10 -8.18 -5.84
N THR A 68 -8.75 -9.23 -6.59
CA THR A 68 -8.72 -9.22 -8.06
C THR A 68 -10.11 -8.97 -8.64
N VAL A 69 -11.14 -9.66 -8.13
CA VAL A 69 -12.53 -9.45 -8.53
C VAL A 69 -13.01 -8.04 -8.20
N ALA A 70 -12.69 -7.53 -7.00
CA ALA A 70 -13.06 -6.17 -6.61
C ALA A 70 -12.39 -5.09 -7.48
N ALA A 71 -11.09 -5.27 -7.81
CA ALA A 71 -10.36 -4.38 -8.70
C ALA A 71 -10.91 -4.44 -10.14
N ALA A 72 -11.22 -5.63 -10.65
CA ALA A 72 -11.83 -5.82 -11.96
C ALA A 72 -13.23 -5.18 -12.03
N ALA A 73 -14.07 -5.37 -11.00
CA ALA A 73 -15.38 -4.76 -10.92
C ALA A 73 -15.29 -3.23 -10.88
N LEU A 74 -14.34 -2.66 -10.14
CA LEU A 74 -14.09 -1.23 -10.11
C LEU A 74 -13.64 -0.69 -11.48
N ALA A 75 -12.67 -1.36 -12.12
CA ALA A 75 -12.17 -0.99 -13.43
C ALA A 75 -13.26 -1.08 -14.51
N TYR A 76 -14.03 -2.16 -14.52
CA TYR A 76 -15.16 -2.36 -15.42
C TYR A 76 -16.25 -1.29 -15.21
N ALA A 77 -16.65 -1.03 -13.96
CA ALA A 77 -17.63 0.00 -13.65
C ALA A 77 -17.15 1.40 -14.05
N ALA A 78 -15.87 1.71 -13.87
CA ALA A 78 -15.27 2.96 -14.31
C ALA A 78 -15.23 3.05 -15.84
N TRP A 79 -14.91 1.96 -16.54
CA TRP A 79 -14.87 1.91 -18.00
C TRP A 79 -16.25 2.09 -18.62
N ARG A 80 -17.28 1.42 -18.08
CA ARG A 80 -18.68 1.57 -18.52
C ARG A 80 -19.23 2.99 -18.34
N ARG A 81 -18.62 3.77 -17.44
CA ARG A 81 -19.00 5.14 -17.11
C ARG A 81 -17.95 6.16 -17.55
N ARG A 82 -17.05 5.79 -18.48
CA ARG A 82 -15.91 6.63 -18.89
C ARG A 82 -16.33 8.00 -19.43
N ASP A 83 -17.53 8.08 -20.00
CA ASP A 83 -18.10 9.29 -20.57
C ASP A 83 -18.73 10.20 -19.49
N GLU A 84 -18.92 9.72 -18.25
CA GLU A 84 -19.33 10.56 -17.12
C GLU A 84 -18.19 11.53 -16.74
N ALA A 85 -18.54 12.79 -16.49
CA ALA A 85 -17.59 13.80 -16.02
C ALA A 85 -16.86 13.36 -14.75
N GLY A 86 -15.51 13.41 -14.79
CA GLY A 86 -14.65 12.99 -13.69
C GLY A 86 -14.34 11.48 -13.63
N VAL A 87 -14.73 10.69 -14.63
CA VAL A 87 -14.41 9.25 -14.70
C VAL A 87 -13.29 8.96 -15.70
N GLY A 88 -13.49 9.24 -17.00
CA GLY A 88 -12.52 8.92 -18.06
C GLY A 88 -11.42 9.95 -18.29
N GLY A 89 -11.68 11.24 -18.00
CA GLY A 89 -10.76 12.35 -18.27
C GLY A 89 -9.51 12.39 -17.36
N ARG A 90 -8.60 13.34 -17.64
CA ARG A 90 -7.38 13.56 -16.83
C ARG A 90 -7.78 13.87 -15.37
N GLY A 91 -7.28 13.06 -14.45
CA GLY A 91 -7.66 13.16 -13.02
C GLY A 91 -8.91 12.36 -12.63
N GLY A 92 -9.52 11.62 -13.57
CA GLY A 92 -10.65 10.75 -13.32
C GLY A 92 -10.29 9.42 -12.66
N VAL A 93 -11.33 8.65 -12.31
CA VAL A 93 -11.25 7.37 -11.58
C VAL A 93 -10.76 6.22 -12.47
N LEU A 94 -10.96 6.28 -13.79
CA LEU A 94 -10.63 5.16 -14.68
C LEU A 94 -9.14 4.79 -14.67
N GLY A 95 -8.25 5.78 -14.76
CA GLY A 95 -6.80 5.56 -14.75
C GLY A 95 -6.30 4.76 -13.53
N PRO A 96 -6.56 5.21 -12.28
CA PRO A 96 -6.14 4.44 -11.10
C PRO A 96 -6.89 3.12 -10.94
N ALA A 97 -8.15 3.00 -11.39
CA ALA A 97 -8.87 1.72 -11.37
C ALA A 97 -8.25 0.69 -12.33
N ALA A 98 -7.92 1.08 -13.55
CA ALA A 98 -7.20 0.24 -14.51
C ALA A 98 -5.77 -0.08 -14.02
N GLY A 99 -5.09 0.90 -13.41
CA GLY A 99 -3.80 0.69 -12.77
C GLY A 99 -3.87 -0.34 -11.64
N ALA A 100 -4.88 -0.26 -10.77
CA ALA A 100 -5.10 -1.24 -9.71
C ALA A 100 -5.30 -2.66 -10.28
N LEU A 101 -6.09 -2.81 -11.36
CA LEU A 101 -6.26 -4.09 -12.02
C LEU A 101 -4.93 -4.64 -12.61
N GLY A 102 -4.13 -3.78 -13.24
CA GLY A 102 -2.81 -4.19 -13.74
C GLY A 102 -1.85 -4.61 -12.62
N VAL A 103 -1.80 -3.84 -11.53
CA VAL A 103 -0.91 -4.11 -10.40
C VAL A 103 -1.33 -5.36 -9.62
N VAL A 104 -2.63 -5.61 -9.42
CA VAL A 104 -3.07 -6.85 -8.73
C VAL A 104 -2.71 -8.09 -9.53
N VAL A 105 -2.83 -8.06 -10.86
CA VAL A 105 -2.39 -9.16 -11.73
C VAL A 105 -0.88 -9.36 -11.62
N ALA A 106 -0.09 -8.28 -11.72
CA ALA A 106 1.36 -8.36 -11.56
C ALA A 106 1.77 -8.93 -10.18
N THR A 107 1.05 -8.53 -9.12
CA THR A 107 1.30 -8.99 -7.75
C THR A 107 0.95 -10.47 -7.59
N ALA A 108 -0.17 -10.92 -8.16
CA ALA A 108 -0.58 -12.32 -8.15
C ALA A 108 0.43 -13.22 -8.89
N LEU A 109 0.90 -12.79 -10.08
CA LEU A 109 1.94 -13.49 -10.83
C LEU A 109 3.25 -13.55 -10.04
N LEU A 110 3.68 -12.44 -9.45
CA LEU A 110 4.89 -12.42 -8.64
C LEU A 110 4.75 -13.31 -7.39
N GLY A 111 3.56 -13.39 -6.79
CA GLY A 111 3.26 -14.32 -5.70
C GLY A 111 3.46 -15.78 -6.10
N ALA A 112 3.02 -16.17 -7.29
CA ALA A 112 3.27 -17.51 -7.85
C ALA A 112 4.76 -17.75 -8.14
N VAL A 113 5.51 -16.71 -8.51
CA VAL A 113 6.98 -16.79 -8.66
C VAL A 113 7.68 -16.96 -7.31
N THR A 114 7.19 -16.33 -6.24
CA THR A 114 7.77 -16.41 -4.89
C THR A 114 7.88 -17.85 -4.39
N ILE A 115 6.85 -18.68 -4.64
CA ILE A 115 6.87 -20.09 -4.24
C ILE A 115 7.89 -20.91 -5.06
N LYS A 116 8.07 -20.58 -6.34
CA LYS A 116 9.03 -21.25 -7.24
C LYS A 116 10.48 -20.89 -6.91
N LEU A 117 10.71 -19.68 -6.41
CA LEU A 117 12.01 -19.22 -5.96
C LEU A 117 12.26 -19.47 -4.46
N ARG A 118 11.53 -20.42 -3.86
CA ARG A 118 11.67 -20.85 -2.45
C ARG A 118 11.76 -19.67 -1.48
N LEU A 119 10.81 -18.73 -1.58
CA LEU A 119 10.69 -17.59 -0.67
C LEU A 119 11.92 -16.65 -0.67
N ASN A 120 12.56 -16.45 -1.83
CA ASN A 120 13.66 -15.49 -1.97
C ASN A 120 13.28 -14.11 -1.36
N PRO A 121 14.05 -13.56 -0.41
CA PRO A 121 13.73 -12.32 0.30
C PRO A 121 13.45 -11.13 -0.62
N PHE A 122 14.19 -10.99 -1.72
CA PHE A 122 14.02 -9.88 -2.64
C PHE A 122 12.68 -9.98 -3.39
N VAL A 123 12.26 -11.18 -3.76
CA VAL A 123 10.97 -11.42 -4.43
C VAL A 123 9.82 -11.12 -3.48
N ILE A 124 9.92 -11.54 -2.20
CA ILE A 124 8.93 -11.20 -1.16
C ILE A 124 8.82 -9.68 -0.98
N VAL A 125 9.97 -8.99 -0.91
CA VAL A 125 10.00 -7.52 -0.77
C VAL A 125 9.37 -6.84 -1.98
N THR A 126 9.69 -7.28 -3.20
CA THR A 126 9.08 -6.75 -4.42
C THR A 126 7.57 -7.03 -4.47
N HIS A 127 7.13 -8.22 -4.05
CA HIS A 127 5.72 -8.57 -3.95
C HIS A 127 4.96 -7.66 -2.98
N LEU A 128 5.53 -7.42 -1.79
CA LEU A 128 4.96 -6.46 -0.83
C LEU A 128 4.96 -5.04 -1.39
N ALA A 129 6.03 -4.60 -2.06
CA ALA A 129 6.10 -3.28 -2.67
C ALA A 129 4.98 -3.07 -3.72
N LEU A 130 4.72 -4.07 -4.57
CA LEU A 130 3.61 -4.04 -5.51
C LEU A 130 2.23 -4.07 -4.81
N ALA A 131 2.07 -4.86 -3.75
CA ALA A 131 0.83 -4.87 -2.96
C ALA A 131 0.52 -3.50 -2.33
N MET A 132 1.55 -2.77 -1.89
CA MET A 132 1.38 -1.42 -1.36
C MET A 132 1.10 -0.39 -2.47
N ALA A 133 1.68 -0.57 -3.66
CA ALA A 133 1.33 0.21 -4.84
C ALA A 133 -0.13 -0.02 -5.26
N LEU A 134 -0.62 -1.27 -5.20
CA LEU A 134 -2.01 -1.61 -5.42
C LEU A 134 -2.91 -0.85 -4.43
N LEU A 135 -2.62 -0.92 -3.14
CA LEU A 135 -3.37 -0.18 -2.12
C LEU A 135 -3.39 1.33 -2.43
N ALA A 136 -2.25 1.90 -2.78
CA ALA A 136 -2.15 3.32 -3.16
C ALA A 136 -3.02 3.67 -4.38
N THR A 137 -3.02 2.84 -5.43
CA THR A 137 -3.87 3.08 -6.61
C THR A 137 -5.37 3.02 -6.27
N ILE A 138 -5.78 2.10 -5.40
CA ILE A 138 -7.17 1.99 -4.93
C ILE A 138 -7.54 3.21 -4.07
N VAL A 139 -6.65 3.68 -3.18
CA VAL A 139 -6.87 4.93 -2.42
C VAL A 139 -7.04 6.12 -3.35
N VAL A 140 -6.21 6.25 -4.38
CA VAL A 140 -6.34 7.32 -5.38
C VAL A 140 -7.67 7.23 -6.13
N ALA A 141 -8.12 6.02 -6.49
CA ALA A 141 -9.43 5.80 -7.09
C ALA A 141 -10.57 6.19 -6.14
N ALA A 142 -10.48 5.85 -4.85
CA ALA A 142 -11.45 6.22 -3.82
C ALA A 142 -11.54 7.73 -3.64
N VAL A 143 -10.40 8.42 -3.52
CA VAL A 143 -10.33 9.89 -3.40
C VAL A 143 -10.95 10.56 -4.64
N ARG A 144 -10.58 10.12 -5.85
CA ARG A 144 -11.11 10.68 -7.10
C ARG A 144 -12.60 10.38 -7.31
N ALA A 145 -13.13 9.32 -6.71
CA ALA A 145 -14.55 9.04 -6.69
C ALA A 145 -15.33 9.90 -5.67
N GLY A 146 -14.67 10.85 -4.98
CA GLY A 146 -15.26 11.69 -3.94
C GLY A 146 -15.36 10.99 -2.59
N GLY A 147 -14.45 10.05 -2.31
CA GLY A 147 -14.25 9.44 -1.00
C GLY A 147 -13.47 10.35 -0.06
N PHE A 148 -13.54 10.05 1.24
CA PHE A 148 -12.80 10.72 2.32
C PHE A 148 -13.07 12.22 2.43
N GLY A 149 -14.27 12.65 2.03
CA GLY A 149 -14.65 14.06 2.06
C GLY A 149 -13.93 14.93 1.02
N ALA A 150 -13.24 14.33 0.04
CA ALA A 150 -12.57 15.07 -1.02
C ALA A 150 -13.56 15.97 -1.77
N PRO A 151 -13.37 17.31 -1.77
CA PRO A 151 -14.17 18.20 -2.59
C PRO A 151 -14.05 17.78 -4.04
N ARG A 152 -15.14 17.84 -4.81
CA ARG A 152 -15.03 17.82 -6.28
C ARG A 152 -14.03 18.90 -6.67
N ALA A 153 -13.14 18.60 -7.62
CA ALA A 153 -12.17 19.57 -8.11
C ALA A 153 -12.91 20.87 -8.47
N VAL A 154 -12.82 21.87 -7.59
CA VAL A 154 -13.31 23.22 -7.85
C VAL A 154 -12.32 23.78 -8.88
N PRO A 155 -12.78 24.38 -9.99
CA PRO A 155 -11.87 25.03 -10.92
C PRO A 155 -10.96 25.97 -10.11
N LEU A 156 -9.64 25.80 -10.30
CA LEU A 156 -8.63 26.64 -9.67
C LEU A 156 -9.04 28.09 -9.88
N SER A 157 -9.34 28.80 -8.79
CA SER A 157 -9.36 30.26 -8.86
C SER A 157 -7.98 30.68 -9.38
N SER A 158 -7.94 31.69 -10.25
CA SER A 158 -6.71 32.27 -10.80
C SER A 158 -5.85 32.97 -9.74
N ASP A 159 -6.15 32.77 -8.46
CA ASP A 159 -5.44 33.34 -7.33
C ASP A 159 -4.08 32.63 -7.17
N ALA A 160 -3.02 33.36 -7.48
CA ALA A 160 -1.64 32.89 -7.38
C ALA A 160 -1.30 32.36 -5.97
N VAL A 161 -1.91 32.92 -4.92
CA VAL A 161 -1.69 32.50 -3.53
C VAL A 161 -2.30 31.11 -3.29
N ALA A 162 -3.53 30.89 -3.78
CA ALA A 162 -4.21 29.59 -3.68
C ALA A 162 -3.47 28.50 -4.49
N LEU A 163 -2.99 28.84 -5.69
CA LEU A 163 -2.20 27.94 -6.54
C LEU A 163 -0.87 27.56 -5.88
N ALA A 164 -0.13 28.53 -5.32
CA ALA A 164 1.13 28.29 -4.62
C ALA A 164 0.93 27.43 -3.36
N ALA A 165 -0.16 27.67 -2.60
CA ALA A 165 -0.51 26.89 -1.43
C ALA A 165 -0.83 25.43 -1.80
N ALA A 166 -1.58 25.20 -2.89
CA ALA A 166 -1.89 23.87 -3.42
C ALA A 166 -0.64 23.14 -3.93
N ALA A 167 0.24 23.82 -4.68
CA ALA A 167 1.51 23.27 -5.14
C ALA A 167 2.43 22.86 -3.98
N LYS A 168 2.45 23.65 -2.88
CA LYS A 168 3.18 23.29 -1.65
C LYS A 168 2.57 22.07 -0.97
N SER A 169 1.25 22.02 -0.78
CA SER A 169 0.58 20.84 -0.18
C SER A 169 0.85 19.57 -0.98
N TRP A 170 0.82 19.67 -2.31
CA TRP A 170 1.06 18.52 -3.17
C TRP A 170 2.52 18.06 -3.16
N ARG A 171 3.50 18.98 -3.11
CA ARG A 171 4.91 18.62 -2.88
C ARG A 171 5.10 17.89 -1.56
N VAL A 172 4.52 18.39 -0.48
CA VAL A 172 4.59 17.76 0.85
C VAL A 172 3.99 16.36 0.84
N ALA A 173 2.81 16.20 0.23
CA ALA A 173 2.15 14.90 0.09
C ALA A 173 2.98 13.92 -0.75
N ARG A 174 3.58 14.37 -1.86
CA ARG A 174 4.48 13.55 -2.69
C ARG A 174 5.69 13.05 -1.92
N VAL A 175 6.37 13.94 -1.19
CA VAL A 175 7.51 13.55 -0.36
C VAL A 175 7.08 12.54 0.70
N ALA A 176 5.91 12.72 1.32
CA ALA A 176 5.37 11.76 2.28
C ALA A 176 5.14 10.38 1.67
N VAL A 177 4.55 10.30 0.46
CA VAL A 177 4.33 9.03 -0.24
C VAL A 177 5.64 8.34 -0.60
N ILE A 178 6.63 9.09 -1.11
CA ILE A 178 7.95 8.54 -1.45
C ILE A 178 8.64 8.02 -0.20
N LEU A 179 8.69 8.82 0.87
CA LEU A 179 9.30 8.40 2.14
C LEU A 179 8.59 7.19 2.73
N ALA A 180 7.25 7.15 2.72
CA ALA A 180 6.48 6.00 3.19
C ALA A 180 6.86 4.73 2.43
N PHE A 181 6.93 4.81 1.11
CA PHE A 181 7.29 3.67 0.26
C PHE A 181 8.72 3.19 0.53
N VAL A 182 9.68 4.11 0.62
CA VAL A 182 11.09 3.78 0.92
C VAL A 182 11.23 3.16 2.32
N VAL A 183 10.61 3.74 3.35
CA VAL A 183 10.58 3.18 4.71
C VAL A 183 10.02 1.76 4.71
N LEU A 184 8.94 1.53 3.96
CA LEU A 184 8.29 0.24 3.87
C LEU A 184 9.19 -0.81 3.21
N VAL A 185 9.85 -0.48 2.11
CA VAL A 185 10.80 -1.37 1.43
C VAL A 185 11.96 -1.72 2.36
N PHE A 186 12.55 -0.73 3.05
CA PHE A 186 13.61 -0.98 4.03
C PHE A 186 13.11 -1.81 5.22
N GLY A 187 11.89 -1.58 5.70
CA GLY A 187 11.29 -2.40 6.76
C GLY A 187 11.09 -3.85 6.32
N ALA A 188 10.67 -4.06 5.07
CA ALA A 188 10.52 -5.38 4.49
C ALA A 188 11.87 -6.11 4.32
N LEU A 189 12.91 -5.40 3.86
CA LEU A 189 14.27 -5.93 3.79
C LEU A 189 14.77 -6.32 5.18
N THR A 190 14.61 -5.43 6.16
CA THR A 190 14.97 -5.70 7.57
C THR A 190 14.33 -6.99 8.08
N ALA A 191 13.04 -7.17 7.76
CA ALA A 191 12.27 -8.30 8.23
C ALA A 191 12.69 -9.61 7.54
N ASN A 192 13.02 -9.59 6.25
CA ASN A 192 13.28 -10.82 5.47
C ASN A 192 14.77 -11.19 5.34
N LEU A 193 15.69 -10.28 5.65
CA LEU A 193 17.14 -10.56 5.68
C LEU A 193 17.67 -10.87 7.09
N GLY A 194 16.79 -10.98 8.10
CA GLY A 194 17.18 -11.25 9.49
C GLY A 194 17.77 -10.05 10.25
N ALA A 195 17.76 -8.85 9.67
CA ALA A 195 18.31 -7.65 10.29
C ALA A 195 17.46 -7.09 11.45
N ALA A 196 16.20 -7.52 11.60
CA ALA A 196 15.32 -7.06 12.69
C ALA A 196 15.96 -7.26 14.08
N GLY A 197 16.63 -8.40 14.30
CA GLY A 197 17.30 -8.76 15.55
C GLY A 197 18.78 -8.37 15.63
N ALA A 198 19.36 -7.79 14.57
CA ALA A 198 20.78 -7.47 14.50
C ALA A 198 21.22 -6.39 15.51
N CYS A 199 20.27 -5.60 15.99
CA CYS A 199 20.52 -4.45 16.83
C CYS A 199 19.47 -4.33 17.96
N LEU A 200 19.92 -4.44 19.22
CA LEU A 200 19.07 -4.30 20.40
C LEU A 200 19.23 -2.91 21.03
N GLY A 201 18.14 -2.39 21.58
CA GLY A 201 18.02 -1.02 22.07
C GLY A 201 17.29 -0.10 21.10
N PHE A 202 16.76 0.99 21.63
CA PHE A 202 16.03 2.03 20.90
C PHE A 202 16.28 3.40 21.58
N PRO A 203 16.47 4.50 20.83
CA PRO A 203 16.46 4.59 19.36
C PRO A 203 17.77 4.12 18.70
N THR A 204 18.88 4.15 19.42
CA THR A 204 20.22 3.74 18.95
C THR A 204 20.47 2.24 19.10
N CYS A 205 21.57 1.77 18.52
CA CYS A 205 22.07 0.42 18.76
C CYS A 205 22.89 0.37 20.05
N ARG A 206 22.36 -0.26 21.09
CA ARG A 206 23.09 -0.43 22.35
C ARG A 206 23.89 -1.73 22.35
N VAL A 207 23.32 -2.79 21.80
CA VAL A 207 23.97 -4.11 21.70
C VAL A 207 23.87 -4.61 20.27
N TYR A 208 25.03 -4.89 19.67
CA TYR A 208 25.15 -5.53 18.38
C TYR A 208 25.01 -7.04 18.58
N ARG A 209 24.05 -7.67 17.89
CA ARG A 209 23.79 -9.12 17.99
C ARG A 209 24.22 -9.89 16.74
N SER A 210 24.77 -9.18 15.75
CA SER A 210 25.20 -9.72 14.48
C SER A 210 26.57 -9.15 14.16
N ASP A 211 27.53 -10.03 13.86
CA ASP A 211 28.87 -9.65 13.40
C ASP A 211 28.84 -9.12 11.95
N ASN A 212 27.76 -9.41 11.22
CA ASN A 212 27.52 -8.83 9.90
C ASN A 212 27.07 -7.36 10.03
N SER A 213 28.01 -6.44 9.79
CA SER A 213 27.77 -4.99 9.82
C SER A 213 26.68 -4.54 8.84
N ALA A 214 26.50 -5.21 7.70
CA ALA A 214 25.49 -4.85 6.71
C ALA A 214 24.06 -5.00 7.27
N LEU A 215 23.79 -6.04 8.07
CA LEU A 215 22.48 -6.24 8.71
C LEU A 215 22.20 -5.15 9.75
N VAL A 216 23.23 -4.75 10.50
CA VAL A 216 23.14 -3.66 11.48
C VAL A 216 22.86 -2.34 10.77
N HIS A 217 23.59 -2.03 9.70
CA HIS A 217 23.37 -0.83 8.91
C HIS A 217 21.96 -0.80 8.30
N LEU A 218 21.49 -1.92 7.75
CA LEU A 218 20.13 -2.03 7.22
C LEU A 218 19.07 -1.68 8.28
N GLN A 219 19.21 -2.22 9.49
CA GLN A 219 18.29 -1.96 10.61
C GLN A 219 18.33 -0.50 11.06
N LEU A 220 19.53 0.11 11.15
CA LEU A 220 19.69 1.53 11.51
C LEU A 220 19.15 2.45 10.42
N THR A 221 19.40 2.16 9.14
CA THR A 221 18.86 2.91 8.01
C THR A 221 17.33 2.89 8.03
N HIS A 222 16.71 1.73 8.25
CA HIS A 222 15.25 1.65 8.40
C HIS A 222 14.72 2.55 9.53
N ARG A 223 15.37 2.57 10.71
CA ARG A 223 14.98 3.43 11.83
C ARG A 223 15.08 4.93 11.50
N VAL A 224 16.20 5.35 10.90
CA VAL A 224 16.40 6.75 10.49
C VAL A 224 15.32 7.18 9.50
N LEU A 225 15.06 6.36 8.48
CA LEU A 225 14.00 6.62 7.51
C LEU A 225 12.62 6.71 8.18
N ALA A 226 12.33 5.84 9.15
CA ALA A 226 11.07 5.86 9.89
C ALA A 226 10.89 7.16 10.70
N PHE A 227 11.95 7.66 11.35
CA PHE A 227 11.92 8.97 12.03
C PHE A 227 11.71 10.12 11.04
N LEU A 228 12.44 10.13 9.93
CA LEU A 228 12.27 11.15 8.88
C LEU A 228 10.84 11.19 8.35
N PHE A 229 10.24 10.02 8.10
CA PHE A 229 8.85 9.91 7.69
C PHE A 229 7.89 10.43 8.77
N ALA A 230 8.08 10.02 10.04
CA ALA A 230 7.23 10.46 11.14
C ALA A 230 7.28 11.99 11.33
N PHE A 231 8.46 12.59 11.36
CA PHE A 231 8.62 14.03 11.48
C PHE A 231 8.05 14.77 10.27
N HIS A 232 8.20 14.23 9.05
CA HIS A 232 7.62 14.81 7.85
C HIS A 232 6.09 14.81 7.90
N VAL A 233 5.46 13.71 8.32
CA VAL A 233 3.99 13.61 8.46
C VAL A 233 3.48 14.54 9.56
N LEU A 234 4.16 14.61 10.72
CA LEU A 234 3.82 15.54 11.79
C LEU A 234 3.94 17.00 11.33
N GLY A 235 5.02 17.34 10.63
CA GLY A 235 5.23 18.66 10.03
C GLY A 235 4.16 19.02 9.02
N ALA A 236 3.77 18.07 8.16
CA ALA A 236 2.67 18.24 7.21
C ALA A 236 1.34 18.49 7.91
N ALA A 237 1.02 17.71 8.95
CA ALA A 237 -0.21 17.87 9.73
C ALA A 237 -0.26 19.24 10.43
N MET A 238 0.83 19.67 11.04
CA MET A 238 0.94 21.01 11.65
C MET A 238 0.79 22.12 10.62
N MET A 239 1.40 21.98 9.43
CA MET A 239 1.27 22.94 8.32
C MET A 239 -0.19 23.08 7.86
N ILE A 240 -0.88 21.95 7.68
CA ILE A 240 -2.28 21.92 7.25
C ILE A 240 -3.18 22.54 8.32
N ARG A 241 -2.97 22.21 9.59
CA ARG A 241 -3.73 22.77 10.72
C ARG A 241 -3.57 24.28 10.83
N LYS A 242 -2.33 24.80 10.73
CA LYS A 242 -2.05 26.25 10.75
C LYS A 242 -2.75 27.00 9.61
N ARG A 243 -2.88 26.38 8.44
CA ARG A 243 -3.59 26.96 7.30
C ARG A 243 -5.10 26.99 7.51
N ALA A 244 -5.67 25.92 8.08
CA ALA A 244 -7.09 25.87 8.42
C ALA A 244 -7.49 26.93 9.46
N THR A 245 -6.60 27.27 10.38
CA THR A 245 -6.82 28.33 11.38
C THR A 245 -6.60 29.75 10.84
N ALA A 246 -5.87 29.93 9.73
CA ALA A 246 -5.47 31.25 9.22
C ALA A 246 -6.55 31.98 8.39
N ALA A 247 -7.82 31.59 8.50
CA ALA A 247 -8.92 32.13 7.70
C ALA A 247 -9.92 32.95 8.53
N VAL A 248 -9.47 33.96 9.29
CA VAL A 248 -10.28 35.15 9.63
C VAL A 248 -9.32 36.30 9.89
N VAL A 249 -9.21 37.25 8.96
CA VAL A 249 -9.21 38.71 9.16
C VAL A 249 -9.06 39.32 7.75
N LYS A 250 -10.18 39.63 7.09
CA LYS A 250 -10.22 40.81 6.22
C LYS A 250 -10.65 41.95 7.15
N ARG A 251 -9.71 42.74 7.64
CA ARG A 251 -10.04 44.05 8.22
C ARG A 251 -10.46 44.93 7.04
N ALA A 252 -11.68 45.44 7.14
CA ALA A 252 -12.21 46.50 6.29
C ALA A 252 -11.36 47.76 6.40
#